data_AF-D6XSE1-F1
#
_entry.id   AF-D6XSE1-F1
#
_cell.length_a   1.000
_cell.length_b   1.000
_cell.length_c   1.000
_cell.angle_alpha   90.00
_cell.angle_beta   90.00
_cell.angle_gamma   90.00
#
_symmetry.space_group_name_H-M   'P 1'
#
loop_
_entity.id
_entity.type
_entity.pdbx_description
1 polymer ?
#
loop_
_entity_poly.entity_id
_entity_poly.type
_entity_poly.pdbx_seq_one_letter_code
_entity_poly.pdbx_strand_id
1 'polypeptide(L)'
;MNRNKWIVLAVGIVLLTGLSAVALNLENTSGPEPGMGSNGAMDDSQNEQNTTAANNENAVSENGGTMDGDLNISASGDEQHEFDDPQREAEIRQSAEELVTAVTLPEAEEQPTEASLMAHSRLYYQFLERINEGYSDESIDQDAEWTAGELYTWLEYAESEFAFDFDAESYSAFIDEGTDPDEAGEDEDQSLMILFEVIEEAYGSTMLQRQQDIHYLEPFIRSQITEEVIARYGDHDEDEEGAFMMIQETIFERMSQRYPELVDQ
;
A
#
# COMPACT_ATOMS: atom_id res chain seq x y z
N MET A 1 33.34 -14.71 20.06
CA MET A 1 31.87 -14.86 20.05
C MET A 1 31.09 -14.09 21.13
N ASN A 2 31.72 -13.38 22.08
CA ASN A 2 30.99 -12.60 23.12
C ASN A 2 31.18 -11.07 23.05
N ARG A 3 31.81 -10.51 22.00
CA ARG A 3 31.96 -9.04 21.85
C ARG A 3 30.98 -8.43 20.86
N ASN A 4 30.70 -9.12 19.73
CA ASN A 4 29.77 -8.62 18.71
C ASN A 4 28.32 -8.58 19.21
N LYS A 5 27.92 -9.50 20.10
CA LYS A 5 26.58 -9.50 20.72
C LYS A 5 26.33 -8.29 21.62
N TRP A 6 27.38 -7.72 22.22
CA TRP A 6 27.25 -6.52 23.06
C TRP A 6 27.16 -5.23 22.24
N ILE A 7 27.72 -5.23 21.02
CA ILE A 7 27.68 -4.07 20.13
C ILE A 7 26.28 -3.94 19.50
N VAL A 8 25.71 -5.05 18.99
CA VAL A 8 24.35 -5.07 18.44
C VAL A 8 23.31 -4.66 19.49
N LEU A 9 23.46 -5.13 20.73
CA LEU A 9 22.55 -4.79 21.83
C LEU A 9 22.71 -3.33 22.29
N ALA A 10 23.92 -2.76 22.19
CA ALA A 10 24.15 -1.34 22.49
C ALA A 10 23.56 -0.41 21.41
N VAL A 11 23.62 -0.80 20.13
CA VAL A 11 23.03 -0.04 19.02
C VAL A 11 21.50 -0.02 19.11
N GLY A 12 20.88 -1.16 19.44
CA GLY A 12 19.43 -1.25 19.65
C GLY A 12 18.90 -0.38 20.78
N ILE A 13 19.65 -0.25 21.89
CA ILE A 13 19.26 0.62 23.01
C ILE A 13 19.36 2.11 22.63
N VAL A 14 20.39 2.50 21.86
CA VAL A 14 20.54 3.90 21.39
C VAL A 14 19.41 4.28 20.43
N LEU A 15 19.03 3.38 19.52
CA LEU A 15 17.89 3.58 18.61
C LEU A 15 16.56 3.69 19.36
N LEU A 16 16.30 2.82 20.35
CA LEU A 16 15.09 2.88 21.16
C LEU A 16 15.00 4.16 22.01
N THR A 17 16.14 4.66 22.51
CA THR A 17 16.17 5.92 23.27
C THR A 17 15.94 7.13 22.36
N GLY A 18 16.44 7.07 21.12
CA GLY A 18 16.17 8.09 20.09
C GLY A 18 14.70 8.14 19.69
N LEU A 19 14.09 6.99 19.37
CA LEU A 19 12.68 6.89 19.03
C LEU A 19 11.76 7.32 20.20
N SER A 20 12.12 7.00 21.44
CA SER A 20 11.37 7.46 22.62
C SER A 20 11.45 8.98 22.81
N ALA A 21 12.57 9.62 22.48
CA ALA A 21 12.70 11.08 22.52
C ALA A 21 11.93 11.79 21.40
N VAL A 22 11.75 11.13 20.24
CA VAL A 22 10.91 11.62 19.14
C VAL A 22 9.43 11.50 19.50
N ALA A 23 9.00 10.37 20.08
CA ALA A 23 7.62 10.19 20.56
C ALA A 23 7.22 11.23 21.63
N LEU A 24 8.13 11.54 22.57
CA LEU A 24 7.88 12.57 23.59
C LEU A 24 7.89 14.01 23.03
N ASN A 25 8.55 14.26 21.89
CA ASN A 25 8.47 15.56 21.21
C ASN A 25 7.16 15.71 20.42
N LEU A 26 6.67 14.63 19.81
CA LEU A 26 5.36 14.62 19.12
C LEU A 26 4.20 14.81 20.11
N GLU A 27 4.30 14.26 21.32
CA GLU A 27 3.28 14.43 22.38
C GLU A 27 3.26 15.84 22.99
N ASN A 28 4.34 16.63 22.84
CA ASN A 28 4.45 18.00 23.36
C ASN A 28 4.02 19.10 22.38
N THR A 29 3.74 18.76 21.12
CA THR A 29 3.21 19.68 20.09
C THR A 29 1.69 19.63 19.93
N SER A 30 1.02 18.71 20.61
CA SER A 30 -0.45 18.68 20.69
C SER A 30 -0.93 19.69 21.74
N GLY A 31 -1.26 20.90 21.27
CA GLY A 31 -1.93 21.92 22.08
C GLY A 31 -3.26 21.41 22.67
N PRO A 32 -3.72 22.00 23.79
CA PRO A 32 -4.67 21.40 24.71
C PRO A 32 -6.07 21.23 24.12
N GLU A 33 -6.62 20.01 24.21
CA GLU A 33 -8.04 19.72 24.04
C GLU A 33 -8.88 20.52 25.05
N PRO A 34 -9.95 21.24 24.62
CA PRO A 34 -10.94 21.77 25.54
C PRO A 34 -11.77 20.60 26.09
N GLY A 35 -11.63 20.38 27.39
CA GLY A 35 -12.03 19.15 28.06
C GLY A 35 -13.53 18.85 28.12
N MET A 36 -13.84 17.56 28.10
CA MET A 36 -15.05 17.02 28.67
C MET A 36 -14.82 16.67 30.14
N GLY A 37 -15.12 17.64 31.00
CA GLY A 37 -15.19 17.46 32.45
C GLY A 37 -16.45 16.68 32.86
N SER A 38 -16.23 15.62 33.63
CA SER A 38 -17.24 14.84 34.35
C SER A 38 -17.81 15.60 35.56
N ASN A 39 -19.14 15.53 35.70
CA ASN A 39 -20.01 15.63 36.89
C ASN A 39 -19.73 16.68 37.99
N GLY A 40 -20.69 17.60 38.17
CA GLY A 40 -20.87 18.39 39.39
C GLY A 40 -22.25 19.05 39.45
N ALA A 41 -23.04 18.67 40.45
CA ALA A 41 -24.43 19.08 40.70
C ALA A 41 -24.59 20.55 41.12
N MET A 42 -25.72 21.18 40.73
CA MET A 42 -26.53 22.20 41.43
C MET A 42 -27.54 22.76 40.42
N ASP A 43 -28.81 22.41 40.49
CA ASP A 43 -29.87 22.96 41.36
C ASP A 43 -30.53 24.24 40.81
N ASP A 44 -31.85 24.12 40.80
CA ASP A 44 -32.92 25.09 40.79
C ASP A 44 -33.49 25.72 39.49
N SER A 45 -34.81 25.49 39.41
CA SER A 45 -35.88 26.35 38.92
C SER A 45 -36.39 26.26 37.47
N GLN A 46 -37.53 25.56 37.39
CA GLN A 46 -38.79 25.98 36.75
C GLN A 46 -38.80 26.23 35.23
N ASN A 47 -39.53 25.41 34.47
CA ASN A 47 -40.93 25.70 34.15
C ASN A 47 -41.61 24.59 33.32
N GLU A 48 -42.66 24.03 33.91
CA GLU A 48 -43.95 23.58 33.37
C GLU A 48 -44.14 22.89 31.99
N GLN A 49 -44.82 21.74 32.11
CA GLN A 49 -45.93 21.22 31.29
C GLN A 49 -45.58 20.65 29.90
N ASN A 50 -46.06 19.49 29.45
CA ASN A 50 -47.30 18.78 29.76
C ASN A 50 -47.27 17.33 29.22
N THR A 51 -47.80 16.38 30.01
CA THR A 51 -48.66 15.21 29.65
C THR A 51 -48.28 14.27 28.47
N THR A 52 -48.35 12.94 28.57
CA THR A 52 -49.37 12.11 29.25
C THR A 52 -48.92 10.64 29.29
N ALA A 53 -49.19 9.98 30.43
CA ALA A 53 -49.83 8.66 30.61
C ALA A 53 -49.37 7.43 29.77
N ALA A 54 -49.27 6.21 30.31
CA ALA A 54 -49.50 5.68 31.65
C ALA A 54 -49.15 4.18 31.65
N ASN A 55 -48.71 3.70 32.82
CA ASN A 55 -49.08 2.45 33.49
C ASN A 55 -48.86 1.08 32.80
N ASN A 56 -48.56 -0.02 33.50
CA ASN A 56 -48.17 -0.34 34.88
C ASN A 56 -48.06 -1.89 34.93
N GLU A 57 -47.58 -2.43 36.07
CA GLU A 57 -47.68 -3.83 36.54
C GLU A 57 -46.51 -4.74 36.09
N ASN A 58 -45.41 -4.89 36.85
CA ASN A 58 -45.24 -5.37 38.24
C ASN A 58 -45.52 -6.88 38.41
N ALA A 59 -44.47 -7.70 38.53
CA ALA A 59 -44.46 -8.92 39.35
C ALA A 59 -43.03 -9.44 39.58
N VAL A 60 -42.63 -9.37 40.84
CA VAL A 60 -41.45 -9.96 41.49
C VAL A 60 -41.60 -11.48 41.61
N SER A 61 -40.53 -12.26 41.41
CA SER A 61 -40.14 -13.34 42.34
C SER A 61 -38.75 -13.91 42.02
N GLU A 62 -37.86 -13.81 43.00
CA GLU A 62 -36.62 -14.57 43.10
C GLU A 62 -36.90 -16.09 43.16
N ASN A 63 -36.07 -16.90 42.49
CA ASN A 63 -35.41 -18.03 43.14
C ASN A 63 -34.25 -18.55 42.29
N GLY A 64 -33.14 -18.88 42.97
CA GLY A 64 -31.88 -19.25 42.37
C GLY A 64 -31.86 -20.63 41.71
N GLY A 65 -30.89 -20.78 40.81
CA GLY A 65 -30.50 -22.04 40.20
C GLY A 65 -29.28 -21.81 39.32
N THR A 66 -28.12 -22.17 39.84
CA THR A 66 -26.85 -22.28 39.11
C THR A 66 -27.07 -23.14 37.87
N MET A 67 -26.87 -22.57 36.68
CA MET A 67 -26.74 -23.31 35.43
C MET A 67 -25.58 -22.71 34.65
N ASP A 68 -24.67 -23.61 34.26
CA ASP A 68 -23.61 -23.42 33.27
C ASP A 68 -24.11 -22.56 32.11
N GLY A 69 -23.64 -21.31 32.11
CA GLY A 69 -23.55 -20.55 30.88
C GLY A 69 -22.21 -20.91 30.27
N ASP A 70 -22.21 -21.87 29.35
CA ASP A 70 -21.30 -21.84 28.22
C ASP A 70 -21.36 -20.41 27.66
N LEU A 71 -20.37 -19.60 28.03
CA LEU A 71 -20.05 -18.40 27.27
C LEU A 71 -19.56 -18.93 25.93
N ASN A 72 -20.52 -19.13 25.02
CA ASN A 72 -20.29 -19.11 23.59
C ASN A 72 -19.78 -17.70 23.27
N ILE A 73 -18.50 -17.48 23.55
CA ILE A 73 -17.69 -16.52 22.83
C ILE A 73 -17.64 -17.11 21.42
N SER A 74 -18.70 -16.84 20.65
CA SER A 74 -18.58 -16.91 19.20
C SER A 74 -17.42 -15.99 18.88
N ALA A 75 -16.33 -16.59 18.43
CA ALA A 75 -15.19 -15.90 17.87
C ALA A 75 -15.72 -14.99 16.76
N SER A 76 -16.02 -13.75 17.13
CA SER A 76 -16.14 -12.63 16.20
C SER A 76 -14.72 -12.24 15.88
N GLY A 77 -14.34 -12.50 14.63
CA GLY A 77 -12.98 -12.38 14.10
C GLY A 77 -12.56 -13.61 13.31
N ASP A 78 -13.50 -14.32 12.68
CA ASP A 78 -13.22 -14.99 11.42
C ASP A 78 -12.92 -13.83 10.46
N GLU A 79 -11.65 -13.57 10.19
CA GLU A 79 -11.18 -12.79 9.04
C GLU A 79 -11.58 -13.58 7.79
N GLN A 80 -12.89 -13.61 7.49
CA GLN A 80 -13.37 -14.07 6.21
C GLN A 80 -13.01 -12.98 5.22
N HIS A 81 -12.08 -13.29 4.33
CA HIS A 81 -11.67 -12.50 3.17
C HIS A 81 -12.86 -11.67 2.65
N GLU A 82 -12.76 -10.34 2.74
CA GLU A 82 -13.79 -9.39 2.34
C GLU A 82 -14.12 -9.49 0.83
N PHE A 83 -13.30 -10.23 0.09
CA PHE A 83 -13.38 -10.46 -1.35
C PHE A 83 -14.12 -11.72 -1.81
N ASP A 84 -14.48 -12.64 -0.91
CA ASP A 84 -15.36 -13.77 -1.27
C ASP A 84 -16.85 -13.31 -1.43
N ASP A 85 -17.13 -12.01 -1.26
CA ASP A 85 -18.42 -11.40 -1.56
C ASP A 85 -18.52 -11.03 -3.06
N PRO A 86 -19.37 -11.71 -3.85
CA PRO A 86 -19.58 -11.38 -5.27
C PRO A 86 -20.07 -9.95 -5.51
N GLN A 87 -20.62 -9.28 -4.49
CA GLN A 87 -21.02 -7.88 -4.60
C GLN A 87 -19.80 -6.95 -4.63
N ARG A 88 -18.79 -7.22 -3.80
CA ARG A 88 -17.56 -6.42 -3.75
C ARG A 88 -16.77 -6.54 -5.05
N GLU A 89 -16.62 -7.75 -5.58
CA GLU A 89 -15.97 -7.97 -6.89
C GLU A 89 -16.67 -7.18 -8.01
N ALA A 90 -18.02 -7.20 -8.03
CA ALA A 90 -18.80 -6.47 -9.03
C ALA A 90 -18.63 -4.95 -8.93
N GLU A 91 -18.55 -4.40 -7.72
CA GLU A 91 -18.29 -2.97 -7.48
C GLU A 91 -16.89 -2.55 -7.93
N ILE A 92 -15.88 -3.38 -7.65
CA ILE A 92 -14.49 -3.15 -8.06
C ILE A 92 -14.39 -3.20 -9.59
N ARG A 93 -15.00 -4.22 -10.22
CA ARG A 93 -15.04 -4.33 -11.68
C ARG A 93 -15.74 -3.15 -12.33
N GLN A 94 -16.89 -2.74 -11.80
CA GLN A 94 -17.58 -1.54 -12.29
C GLN A 94 -16.68 -0.30 -12.20
N SER A 95 -15.98 -0.13 -11.08
CA SER A 95 -15.06 1.00 -10.86
C SER A 95 -13.91 1.01 -11.88
N ALA A 96 -13.34 -0.16 -12.16
CA ALA A 96 -12.31 -0.34 -13.20
C ALA A 96 -12.86 -0.02 -14.60
N GLU A 97 -14.01 -0.59 -14.99
CA GLU A 97 -14.63 -0.36 -16.30
C GLU A 97 -14.93 1.12 -16.55
N GLU A 98 -15.51 1.80 -15.55
CA GLU A 98 -15.81 3.23 -15.63
C GLU A 98 -14.54 4.08 -15.77
N LEU A 99 -13.47 3.71 -15.06
CA LEU A 99 -12.20 4.42 -15.12
C LEU A 99 -11.47 4.22 -16.45
N VAL A 100 -11.32 2.97 -16.89
CA VAL A 100 -10.67 2.57 -18.14
C VAL A 100 -11.38 3.19 -19.36
N THR A 101 -12.70 3.39 -19.27
CA THR A 101 -13.48 4.10 -20.30
C THR A 101 -13.32 5.63 -20.25
N ALA A 102 -13.04 6.19 -19.08
CA ALA A 102 -12.91 7.64 -18.88
C ALA A 102 -11.50 8.18 -19.21
N VAL A 103 -10.47 7.34 -19.09
CA VAL A 103 -9.07 7.71 -19.34
C VAL A 103 -8.69 7.43 -20.80
N THR A 104 -7.86 8.31 -21.37
CA THR A 104 -7.21 8.07 -22.67
C THR A 104 -5.75 7.72 -22.42
N LEU A 105 -5.40 6.46 -22.65
CA LEU A 105 -4.02 5.98 -22.56
C LEU A 105 -3.24 6.32 -23.84
N PRO A 106 -1.92 6.59 -23.73
CA PRO A 106 -1.05 6.75 -24.89
C PRO A 106 -1.03 5.46 -25.74
N GLU A 107 -0.64 5.56 -27.01
CA GLU A 107 -0.49 4.35 -27.84
C GLU A 107 0.53 3.40 -27.20
N ALA A 108 0.21 2.10 -27.21
CA ALA A 108 1.05 1.10 -26.58
C ALA A 108 2.29 0.87 -27.45
N GLU A 109 3.46 1.04 -26.85
CA GLU A 109 4.75 0.74 -27.46
C GLU A 109 5.27 -0.61 -26.95
N GLU A 110 6.18 -1.23 -27.72
CA GLU A 110 6.79 -2.52 -27.34
C GLU A 110 7.68 -2.38 -26.10
N GLN A 111 8.31 -1.21 -25.92
CA GLN A 111 9.15 -0.90 -24.76
C GLN A 111 8.45 0.11 -23.84
N PRO A 112 8.70 0.04 -22.52
CA PRO A 112 8.19 1.04 -21.60
C PRO A 112 8.84 2.39 -21.88
N THR A 113 8.02 3.42 -21.97
CA THR A 113 8.46 4.82 -22.05
C THR A 113 8.08 5.54 -20.77
N GLU A 114 8.79 6.62 -20.44
CA GLU A 114 8.42 7.50 -19.32
C GLU A 114 6.95 7.95 -19.41
N ALA A 115 6.48 8.26 -20.62
CA ALA A 115 5.10 8.68 -20.84
C ALA A 115 4.07 7.55 -20.65
N SER A 116 4.39 6.32 -21.07
CA SER A 116 3.51 5.17 -20.83
C SER A 116 3.47 4.82 -19.35
N LEU A 117 4.62 4.77 -18.68
CA LEU A 117 4.70 4.50 -17.25
C LEU A 117 3.87 5.53 -16.46
N MET A 118 4.03 6.82 -16.75
CA MET A 118 3.26 7.88 -16.11
C MET A 118 1.74 7.73 -16.31
N ALA A 119 1.29 7.45 -17.54
CA ALA A 119 -0.12 7.29 -17.84
C ALA A 119 -0.75 6.09 -17.10
N HIS A 120 -0.03 4.96 -17.07
CA HIS A 120 -0.50 3.76 -16.40
C HIS A 120 -0.41 3.88 -14.87
N SER A 121 0.57 4.59 -14.31
CA SER A 121 0.67 4.84 -12.87
C SER A 121 -0.47 5.72 -12.40
N ARG A 122 -0.82 6.74 -13.18
CA ARG A 122 -2.00 7.55 -12.89
C ARG A 122 -3.28 6.72 -12.92
N LEU A 123 -3.43 5.82 -13.90
CA LEU A 123 -4.59 4.92 -13.97
C LEU A 123 -4.67 4.01 -12.73
N TYR A 124 -3.54 3.45 -12.31
CA TYR A 124 -3.45 2.60 -11.12
C TYR A 124 -3.85 3.35 -9.84
N TYR A 125 -3.26 4.52 -9.58
CA TYR A 125 -3.58 5.28 -8.37
C TYR A 125 -5.01 5.84 -8.36
N GLN A 126 -5.56 6.21 -9.53
CA GLN A 126 -6.99 6.54 -9.66
C GLN A 126 -7.90 5.35 -9.40
N PHE A 127 -7.46 4.14 -9.76
CA PHE A 127 -8.21 2.93 -9.44
C PHE A 127 -8.19 2.66 -7.94
N LEU A 128 -7.01 2.73 -7.30
CA LEU A 128 -6.86 2.59 -5.86
C LEU A 128 -7.73 3.60 -5.09
N GLU A 129 -7.75 4.88 -5.50
CA GLU A 129 -8.61 5.89 -4.88
C GLU A 129 -10.09 5.54 -4.94
N ARG A 130 -10.55 4.95 -6.04
CA ARG A 130 -11.97 4.57 -6.19
C ARG A 130 -12.36 3.41 -5.30
N ILE A 131 -11.45 2.47 -5.05
CA ILE A 131 -11.75 1.25 -4.30
C ILE A 131 -11.40 1.38 -2.81
N ASN A 132 -10.48 2.28 -2.44
CA ASN A 132 -10.04 2.52 -1.07
C ASN A 132 -10.55 3.88 -0.56
N GLU A 133 -11.36 3.86 0.49
CA GLU A 133 -11.85 5.07 1.17
C GLU A 133 -10.70 5.77 1.94
N GLY A 134 -9.85 6.53 1.26
CA GLY A 134 -8.77 7.25 1.95
C GLY A 134 -7.71 7.96 1.12
N TYR A 135 -7.64 7.72 -0.19
CA TYR A 135 -6.73 8.48 -1.06
C TYR A 135 -7.30 9.86 -1.39
N SER A 136 -6.42 10.85 -1.53
CA SER A 136 -6.78 12.21 -1.95
C SER A 136 -6.22 12.48 -3.34
N ASP A 137 -7.00 13.15 -4.20
CA ASP A 137 -6.64 13.53 -5.57
C ASP A 137 -5.26 14.23 -5.71
N GLU A 138 -4.79 14.95 -4.69
CA GLU A 138 -3.44 15.57 -4.69
C GLU A 138 -2.30 14.55 -4.56
N SER A 139 -2.52 13.36 -4.00
CA SER A 139 -1.48 12.33 -3.91
C SER A 139 -1.35 11.50 -5.19
N ILE A 140 -2.41 11.34 -5.97
CA ILE A 140 -2.42 10.50 -7.18
C ILE A 140 -1.36 10.93 -8.19
N ASP A 141 -1.33 12.21 -8.54
CA ASP A 141 -0.41 12.71 -9.57
C ASP A 141 1.04 12.64 -9.05
N GLN A 142 1.28 12.91 -7.76
CA GLN A 142 2.60 12.79 -7.15
C GLN A 142 3.08 11.34 -7.08
N ASP A 143 2.22 10.43 -6.61
CA ASP A 143 2.51 9.00 -6.53
C ASP A 143 2.78 8.43 -7.92
N ALA A 144 1.99 8.84 -8.92
CA ALA A 144 2.20 8.45 -10.31
C ALA A 144 3.52 8.98 -10.89
N GLU A 145 3.86 10.24 -10.64
CA GLU A 145 5.14 10.83 -11.05
C GLU A 145 6.31 10.11 -10.40
N TRP A 146 6.20 9.79 -9.10
CA TRP A 146 7.21 9.05 -8.36
C TRP A 146 7.44 7.66 -8.97
N THR A 147 6.38 6.84 -9.07
CA THR A 147 6.49 5.47 -9.58
C THR A 147 7.01 5.44 -11.01
N ALA A 148 6.49 6.31 -11.88
CA ALA A 148 6.96 6.37 -13.26
C ALA A 148 8.43 6.81 -13.36
N GLY A 149 8.81 7.82 -12.57
CA GLY A 149 10.19 8.31 -12.51
C GLY A 149 11.17 7.25 -11.99
N GLU A 150 10.78 6.49 -10.97
CA GLU A 150 11.58 5.40 -10.40
C GLU A 150 11.77 4.27 -11.42
N LEU A 151 10.68 3.73 -11.97
CA LEU A 151 10.72 2.64 -12.93
C LEU A 151 11.48 3.01 -14.21
N TYR A 152 11.30 4.25 -14.69
CA TYR A 152 12.05 4.73 -15.85
C TYR A 152 13.54 4.90 -15.55
N THR A 153 13.89 5.36 -14.35
CA THR A 153 15.29 5.47 -13.91
C THR A 153 15.94 4.09 -13.77
N TRP A 154 15.22 3.10 -13.27
CA TRP A 154 15.65 1.70 -13.24
C TRP A 154 15.96 1.17 -14.64
N LEU A 155 15.05 1.39 -15.59
CA LEU A 155 15.22 0.98 -16.98
C LEU A 155 16.49 1.61 -17.60
N GLU A 156 16.62 2.93 -17.57
CA GLU A 156 17.78 3.63 -18.12
C GLU A 156 19.09 3.23 -17.43
N TYR A 157 19.06 3.01 -16.11
CA TYR A 157 20.24 2.56 -15.37
C TYR A 157 20.67 1.17 -15.79
N ALA A 158 19.72 0.24 -15.90
CA ALA A 158 19.98 -1.13 -16.35
C ALA A 158 20.58 -1.14 -17.77
N GLU A 159 19.97 -0.41 -18.71
CA GLU A 159 20.42 -0.33 -20.10
C GLU A 159 21.83 0.26 -20.21
N SER A 160 22.12 1.30 -19.43
CA SER A 160 23.41 2.00 -19.49
C SER A 160 24.55 1.28 -18.78
N GLU A 161 24.28 0.57 -17.66
CA GLU A 161 25.33 0.02 -16.80
C GLU A 161 25.49 -1.51 -16.87
N PHE A 162 24.46 -2.25 -17.29
CA PHE A 162 24.44 -3.73 -17.25
C PHE A 162 24.11 -4.38 -18.60
N ALA A 163 24.18 -3.61 -19.69
CA ALA A 163 23.83 -4.08 -21.04
C ALA A 163 22.44 -4.76 -21.12
N PHE A 164 21.54 -4.36 -20.23
CA PHE A 164 20.14 -4.77 -20.27
C PHE A 164 19.51 -4.24 -21.56
N ASP A 165 18.65 -5.06 -22.17
CA ASP A 165 17.85 -4.68 -23.33
C ASP A 165 16.45 -5.24 -23.09
N PHE A 166 15.44 -4.37 -23.10
CA PHE A 166 14.08 -4.79 -22.80
C PHE A 166 13.54 -5.67 -23.93
N ASP A 167 13.25 -6.92 -23.59
CA ASP A 167 12.63 -7.90 -24.49
C ASP A 167 11.22 -8.26 -23.99
N ALA A 168 10.21 -7.91 -24.78
CA ALA A 168 8.82 -8.10 -24.43
C ALA A 168 8.44 -9.59 -24.24
N GLU A 169 9.05 -10.51 -24.99
CA GLU A 169 8.78 -11.95 -24.87
C GLU A 169 9.31 -12.51 -23.55
N SER A 170 10.55 -12.18 -23.20
CA SER A 170 11.18 -12.57 -21.92
C SER A 170 10.44 -11.95 -20.73
N TYR A 171 9.95 -10.73 -20.87
CA TYR A 171 9.15 -10.06 -19.85
C TYR A 171 7.81 -10.76 -19.62
N SER A 172 7.07 -11.09 -20.68
CA SER A 172 5.81 -11.85 -20.54
C SER A 172 6.05 -13.22 -19.91
N ALA A 173 7.12 -13.92 -20.29
CA ALA A 173 7.48 -15.20 -19.68
C ALA A 173 7.78 -15.06 -18.17
N PHE A 174 8.46 -13.97 -17.77
CA PHE A 174 8.75 -13.69 -16.36
C PHE A 174 7.48 -13.50 -15.51
N ILE A 175 6.46 -12.82 -16.06
CA ILE A 175 5.16 -12.65 -15.39
C ILE A 175 4.42 -14.00 -15.32
N ASP A 176 4.37 -14.73 -16.44
CA ASP A 176 3.66 -16.02 -16.54
C ASP A 176 4.25 -17.12 -15.63
N GLU A 177 5.56 -17.06 -15.33
CA GLU A 177 6.22 -17.99 -14.42
C GLU A 177 5.83 -17.80 -12.93
N GLY A 178 5.00 -16.81 -12.63
CA GLY A 178 4.38 -16.63 -11.31
C GLY A 178 5.30 -15.93 -10.33
N THR A 179 6.04 -14.90 -10.79
CA THR A 179 6.70 -13.98 -9.87
C THR A 179 5.62 -13.29 -9.05
N ASP A 180 5.50 -13.68 -7.79
CA ASP A 180 4.66 -12.94 -6.83
C ASP A 180 5.27 -11.55 -6.69
N PRO A 181 4.50 -10.46 -6.90
CA PRO A 181 4.95 -9.16 -6.44
C PRO A 181 5.01 -9.26 -4.91
N ASP A 182 6.21 -9.53 -4.39
CA ASP A 182 6.45 -9.49 -2.95
C ASP A 182 5.89 -8.14 -2.43
N GLU A 183 4.89 -8.20 -1.55
CA GLU A 183 4.31 -7.11 -0.74
C GLU A 183 2.91 -6.55 -1.08
N ALA A 184 2.20 -7.00 -2.11
CA ALA A 184 0.77 -6.67 -2.20
C ALA A 184 -0.03 -7.55 -1.22
N GLY A 185 -0.91 -6.95 -0.43
CA GLY A 185 -1.80 -7.74 0.43
C GLY A 185 -2.74 -8.60 -0.44
N GLU A 186 -3.20 -9.75 0.07
CA GLU A 186 -4.06 -10.69 -0.69
C GLU A 186 -5.30 -10.01 -1.32
N ASP A 187 -5.81 -8.95 -0.69
CA ASP A 187 -6.94 -8.12 -1.15
C ASP A 187 -6.56 -7.12 -2.28
N GLU A 188 -5.33 -6.61 -2.26
CA GLU A 188 -4.79 -5.72 -3.30
C GLU A 188 -4.50 -6.52 -4.57
N ASP A 189 -4.05 -7.77 -4.42
CA ASP A 189 -3.82 -8.69 -5.54
C ASP A 189 -5.08 -8.95 -6.35
N GLN A 190 -6.22 -9.24 -5.70
CA GLN A 190 -7.46 -9.54 -6.42
C GLN A 190 -8.04 -8.30 -7.12
N SER A 191 -7.98 -7.13 -6.48
CA SER A 191 -8.43 -5.87 -7.09
C SER A 191 -7.59 -5.51 -8.32
N LEU A 192 -6.28 -5.72 -8.23
CA LEU A 192 -5.35 -5.48 -9.32
C LEU A 192 -5.60 -6.44 -10.50
N MET A 193 -5.86 -7.71 -10.23
CA MET A 193 -6.22 -8.68 -11.27
C MET A 193 -7.49 -8.28 -12.03
N ILE A 194 -8.50 -7.74 -11.34
CA ILE A 194 -9.71 -7.22 -12.00
C ILE A 194 -9.37 -6.03 -12.92
N LEU A 195 -8.50 -5.11 -12.48
CA LEU A 195 -8.05 -4.00 -13.33
C LEU A 195 -7.31 -4.51 -14.59
N PHE A 196 -6.43 -5.51 -14.43
CA PHE A 196 -5.73 -6.16 -15.54
C PHE A 196 -6.70 -6.76 -16.56
N GLU A 197 -7.67 -7.55 -16.10
CA GLU A 197 -8.71 -8.14 -16.96
C GLU A 197 -9.47 -7.06 -17.75
N VAL A 198 -9.92 -5.99 -17.08
CA VAL A 198 -10.67 -4.92 -17.73
C VAL A 198 -9.84 -4.18 -18.78
N ILE A 199 -8.56 -3.93 -18.51
CA ILE A 199 -7.65 -3.30 -19.49
C ILE A 199 -7.43 -4.22 -20.68
N GLU A 200 -7.21 -5.52 -20.45
CA GLU A 200 -7.05 -6.49 -21.53
C GLU A 200 -8.31 -6.57 -22.41
N GLU A 201 -9.50 -6.61 -21.81
CA GLU A 201 -10.76 -6.62 -22.53
C GLU A 201 -10.98 -5.34 -23.35
N ALA A 202 -10.62 -4.18 -22.80
CA ALA A 202 -10.82 -2.88 -23.43
C ALA A 202 -9.82 -2.60 -24.56
N TYR A 203 -8.55 -2.94 -24.36
CA TYR A 203 -7.45 -2.47 -25.21
C TYR A 203 -6.48 -3.56 -25.69
N GLY A 204 -6.58 -4.78 -25.17
CA GLY A 204 -5.76 -5.92 -25.57
C GLY A 204 -4.45 -6.07 -24.79
N SER A 205 -3.71 -7.14 -25.11
CA SER A 205 -2.56 -7.62 -24.33
C SER A 205 -1.40 -6.63 -24.22
N THR A 206 -1.16 -5.79 -25.23
CA THR A 206 -0.07 -4.81 -25.15
C THR A 206 -0.34 -3.72 -24.10
N MET A 207 -1.59 -3.29 -23.95
CA MET A 207 -1.97 -2.34 -22.89
C MET A 207 -1.97 -2.98 -21.51
N LEU A 208 -2.40 -4.24 -21.42
CA LEU A 208 -2.23 -5.03 -20.21
C LEU A 208 -0.75 -5.07 -19.80
N GLN A 209 0.15 -5.38 -20.73
CA GLN A 209 1.59 -5.43 -20.47
C GLN A 209 2.11 -4.08 -19.96
N ARG A 210 1.68 -2.96 -20.56
CA ARG A 210 2.08 -1.62 -20.08
C ARG A 210 1.53 -1.31 -18.67
N GLN A 211 0.36 -1.84 -18.32
CA GLN A 211 -0.13 -1.74 -16.95
C GLN A 211 0.71 -2.60 -15.99
N GLN A 212 1.10 -3.80 -16.41
CA GLN A 212 1.92 -4.72 -15.63
C GLN A 212 3.33 -4.17 -15.35
N ASP A 213 3.88 -3.30 -16.22
CA ASP A 213 5.16 -2.62 -15.98
C ASP A 213 5.28 -2.03 -14.58
N ILE A 214 4.18 -1.53 -14.04
CA ILE A 214 4.16 -0.83 -12.75
C ILE A 214 4.53 -1.76 -11.59
N HIS A 215 4.24 -3.04 -11.75
CA HIS A 215 4.40 -4.04 -10.71
C HIS A 215 5.60 -4.95 -10.99
N TYR A 216 5.91 -5.20 -12.27
CA TYR A 216 6.85 -6.24 -12.65
C TYR A 216 8.11 -5.73 -13.37
N LEU A 217 8.18 -4.46 -13.79
CA LEU A 217 9.34 -3.96 -14.54
C LEU A 217 10.62 -3.99 -13.70
N GLU A 218 10.59 -3.48 -12.47
CA GLU A 218 11.77 -3.55 -11.58
C GLU A 218 12.14 -5.01 -11.25
N PRO A 219 11.23 -5.86 -10.73
CA PRO A 219 11.56 -7.27 -10.47
C PRO A 219 12.15 -7.98 -11.69
N PHE A 220 11.60 -7.71 -12.88
CA PHE A 220 12.14 -8.25 -14.12
C PHE A 220 13.56 -7.75 -14.39
N ILE A 221 13.80 -6.44 -14.34
CA ILE A 221 15.13 -5.86 -14.52
C ILE A 221 16.11 -6.51 -13.55
N ARG A 222 15.76 -6.58 -12.26
CA ARG A 222 16.59 -7.21 -11.22
C ARG A 222 16.96 -8.63 -11.62
N SER A 223 15.97 -9.46 -11.98
CA SER A 223 16.19 -10.85 -12.40
C SER A 223 17.18 -11.01 -13.57
N GLN A 224 17.21 -10.04 -14.49
CA GLN A 224 18.09 -10.08 -15.65
C GLN A 224 19.52 -9.62 -15.33
N ILE A 225 19.70 -8.73 -14.34
CA ILE A 225 21.00 -8.14 -14.02
C ILE A 225 21.67 -8.73 -12.78
N THR A 226 20.97 -9.56 -11.98
CA THR A 226 21.45 -10.09 -10.68
C THR A 226 22.89 -10.62 -10.73
N GLU A 227 23.23 -11.46 -11.72
CA GLU A 227 24.58 -12.03 -11.79
C GLU A 227 25.68 -10.96 -11.95
N GLU A 228 25.43 -9.94 -12.76
CA GLU A 228 26.38 -8.84 -12.98
C GLU A 228 26.44 -7.90 -11.77
N VAL A 229 25.29 -7.63 -11.15
CA VAL A 229 25.19 -6.83 -9.93
C VAL A 229 25.99 -7.45 -8.79
N ILE A 230 25.82 -8.75 -8.54
CA ILE A 230 26.59 -9.49 -7.52
C ILE A 230 28.08 -9.48 -7.88
N ALA A 231 28.44 -9.68 -9.15
CA ALA A 231 29.84 -9.65 -9.56
C ALA A 231 30.51 -8.28 -9.38
N ARG A 232 29.74 -7.18 -9.50
CA ARG A 232 30.24 -5.80 -9.43
C ARG A 232 30.23 -5.23 -8.01
N TYR A 233 29.18 -5.50 -7.26
CA TYR A 233 28.90 -4.87 -5.96
C TYR A 233 28.80 -5.85 -4.80
N GLY A 234 28.72 -7.16 -5.06
CA GLY A 234 28.72 -8.17 -4.02
C GLY A 234 30.06 -8.22 -3.28
N ASP A 235 30.00 -8.17 -1.95
CA ASP A 235 31.15 -8.48 -1.11
C ASP A 235 31.43 -10.00 -1.12
N HIS A 236 32.55 -10.43 -0.53
CA HIS A 236 32.99 -11.85 -0.51
C HIS A 236 31.99 -12.86 0.09
N ASP A 237 30.90 -12.38 0.69
CA ASP A 237 29.73 -13.16 1.06
C ASP A 237 28.57 -12.67 0.16
N GLU A 238 28.17 -13.48 -0.81
CA GLU A 238 27.18 -13.20 -1.88
C GLU A 238 25.81 -12.72 -1.33
N ASP A 239 25.72 -11.44 -0.96
CA ASP A 239 24.48 -10.82 -0.47
C ASP A 239 23.86 -10.01 -1.61
N GLU A 240 23.00 -10.67 -2.38
CA GLU A 240 22.21 -10.06 -3.47
C GLU A 240 21.51 -8.78 -3.00
N GLU A 241 20.91 -8.83 -1.81
CA GLU A 241 20.19 -7.69 -1.22
C GLU A 241 21.15 -6.53 -0.92
N GLY A 242 22.35 -6.85 -0.40
CA GLY A 242 23.43 -5.88 -0.22
C GLY A 242 23.82 -5.16 -1.51
N ALA A 243 23.92 -5.91 -2.61
CA ALA A 243 24.29 -5.37 -3.91
C ALA A 243 23.16 -4.52 -4.54
N PHE A 244 21.90 -4.93 -4.38
CA PHE A 244 20.76 -4.16 -4.87
C PHE A 244 20.46 -2.90 -4.04
N MET A 245 20.76 -2.87 -2.73
CA MET A 245 20.70 -1.63 -1.94
C MET A 245 21.60 -0.53 -2.53
N MET A 246 22.81 -0.88 -2.98
CA MET A 246 23.73 0.08 -3.62
C MET A 246 23.17 0.62 -4.93
N ILE A 247 22.43 -0.21 -5.67
CA ILE A 247 21.74 0.22 -6.87
C ILE A 247 20.58 1.14 -6.52
N GLN A 248 19.77 0.79 -5.53
CA GLN A 248 18.63 1.60 -5.11
C GLN A 248 19.09 3.01 -4.65
N GLU A 249 20.20 3.11 -3.92
CA GLU A 249 20.82 4.41 -3.60
C GLU A 249 21.19 5.20 -4.88
N THR A 250 21.70 4.52 -5.90
CA THR A 250 22.04 5.13 -7.19
C THR A 250 20.80 5.56 -7.98
N ILE A 251 19.73 4.76 -7.97
CA ILE A 251 18.44 5.10 -8.58
C ILE A 251 17.87 6.34 -7.91
N PHE A 252 17.83 6.38 -6.58
CA PHE A 252 17.38 7.54 -5.82
C PHE A 252 18.23 8.79 -6.12
N GLU A 253 19.56 8.66 -6.18
CA GLU A 253 20.44 9.77 -6.57
C GLU A 253 20.11 10.28 -7.97
N ARG A 254 19.94 9.39 -8.95
CA ARG A 254 19.56 9.76 -10.33
C ARG A 254 18.19 10.41 -10.39
N MET A 255 17.21 9.88 -9.66
CA MET A 255 15.89 10.50 -9.51
C MET A 255 15.99 11.90 -8.95
N SER A 256 16.75 12.12 -7.86
CA SER A 256 16.91 13.46 -7.28
C SER A 256 17.54 14.48 -8.22
N GLN A 257 18.37 14.02 -9.16
CA GLN A 257 19.00 14.88 -10.18
C GLN A 257 18.05 15.17 -11.34
N ARG A 258 17.22 14.20 -11.73
CA ARG A 258 16.31 14.29 -12.88
C ARG A 258 14.97 14.95 -12.52
N TYR A 259 14.45 14.65 -11.35
CA TYR A 259 13.16 15.08 -10.81
C TYR A 259 13.33 15.72 -9.41
N PRO A 260 14.08 16.83 -9.28
CA PRO A 260 14.31 17.46 -7.97
C PRO A 260 13.00 17.85 -7.26
N GLU A 261 11.96 18.18 -8.02
CA GLU A 261 10.62 18.50 -7.52
C GLU A 261 9.93 17.32 -6.81
N LEU A 262 10.32 16.08 -7.07
CA LEU A 262 9.75 14.90 -6.39
C LEU A 262 10.43 14.62 -5.05
N VAL A 263 11.68 15.05 -4.88
CA VAL A 263 12.51 14.75 -3.70
C VAL A 263 12.49 15.88 -2.66
N ASP A 264 12.26 17.11 -3.08
CA ASP A 264 12.29 18.30 -2.19
C ASP A 264 10.94 18.62 -1.49
N GLN A 265 9.94 17.72 -1.55
CA GLN A 265 8.59 17.93 -0.98
C GLN A 265 8.47 17.59 0.51
#